data_AF-A0A926CTX3-F1
#
_entry.id   AF-A0A926CTX3-F1
#
_cell.length_a   1.000
_cell.length_b   1.000
_cell.length_c   1.000
_cell.angle_alpha   90.00
_cell.angle_beta   90.00
_cell.angle_gamma   90.00
#
_symmetry.space_group_name_H-M   'P 1'
#
loop_
_entity.id
_entity.type
_entity.pdbx_description
1 polymer ?
#
loop_
_entity_poly.entity_id
_entity_poly.type
_entity_poly.pdbx_seq_one_letter_code
_entity_poly.pdbx_strand_id
1 'polypeptide(L)'
;MKTATALEIAAHTARLVQLCATFQAQYGRHYTLKPGSSAEVWSLYNQIHNQQIAIAQLLSQKAVETPHDGGHRWWEHEDMIDLSNAKALMQQVTHLIATCAYFEAETHETDWSYAIYCAESTIAGLLHPAALQVALSSFQVKSERYAG
;
A
#
# COMPACT_ATOMS: atom_id res chain seq x y z
N MET A 1 -8.26 -10.58 7.70
CA MET A 1 -7.17 -9.76 8.29
C MET A 1 -7.52 -9.42 9.73
N LYS A 2 -6.54 -9.30 10.64
CA LYS A 2 -6.75 -8.85 12.03
C LYS A 2 -6.57 -7.34 12.14
N THR A 3 -7.21 -6.70 13.13
CA THR A 3 -7.08 -5.25 13.40
C THR A 3 -5.63 -4.84 13.63
N ALA A 4 -4.83 -5.69 14.30
CA ALA A 4 -3.40 -5.44 14.51
C ALA A 4 -2.63 -5.25 13.19
N THR A 5 -2.89 -6.07 12.17
CA THR A 5 -2.28 -5.95 10.84
C THR A 5 -2.74 -4.67 10.12
N ALA A 6 -4.01 -4.30 10.26
CA ALA A 6 -4.53 -3.05 9.69
C ALA A 6 -3.87 -1.81 10.33
N LEU A 7 -3.58 -1.85 11.64
CA LEU A 7 -2.84 -0.79 12.33
C LEU A 7 -1.38 -0.71 11.86
N GLU A 8 -0.75 -1.84 11.55
CA GLU A 8 0.60 -1.87 10.95
C GLU A 8 0.61 -1.23 9.56
N ILE A 9 -0.39 -1.56 8.72
CA ILE A 9 -0.60 -0.91 7.42
C ILE A 9 -0.76 0.61 7.60
N ALA A 10 -1.49 1.07 8.63
CA ALA A 10 -1.64 2.48 8.92
C ALA A 10 -0.33 3.17 9.30
N ALA A 11 0.54 2.51 10.07
CA ALA A 11 1.86 3.04 10.40
C ALA A 11 2.72 3.25 9.13
N HIS A 12 2.76 2.27 8.23
CA HIS A 12 3.46 2.39 6.95
C HIS A 12 2.86 3.49 6.06
N THR A 13 1.54 3.59 6.03
CA THR A 13 0.84 4.63 5.24
C THR A 13 1.08 6.02 5.80
N ALA A 14 1.14 6.19 7.13
CA ALA A 14 1.47 7.46 7.76
C ALA A 14 2.91 7.89 7.42
N ARG A 15 3.85 6.93 7.43
CA ARG A 15 5.21 7.17 6.99
C ARG A 15 5.28 7.55 5.51
N LEU A 16 4.50 6.89 4.65
CA LEU A 16 4.39 7.25 3.23
C LEU A 16 3.90 8.69 3.04
N VAL A 17 2.82 9.09 3.72
CA VAL A 17 2.31 10.48 3.70
C VAL A 17 3.38 11.48 4.12
N GLN A 18 4.13 11.19 5.19
CA GLN A 18 5.25 12.02 5.64
C GLN A 18 6.34 12.16 4.57
N LEU A 19 6.72 11.05 3.93
CA LEU A 19 7.77 11.04 2.90
C LEU A 19 7.32 11.81 1.65
N CYS A 20 6.09 11.62 1.19
CA CYS A 20 5.51 12.38 0.07
C CYS A 20 5.46 13.88 0.37
N ALA A 21 5.03 14.27 1.58
CA ALA A 21 5.02 15.67 1.99
C ALA A 21 6.43 16.27 2.02
N THR A 22 7.40 15.53 2.57
CA THR A 22 8.82 15.93 2.58
C THR A 22 9.35 16.12 1.16
N PHE A 23 9.09 15.16 0.27
CA PHE A 23 9.56 15.21 -1.12
C PHE A 23 8.98 16.43 -1.84
N GLN A 24 7.67 16.64 -1.77
CA GLN A 24 7.00 17.76 -2.43
C GLN A 24 7.45 19.12 -1.87
N ALA A 25 7.72 19.22 -0.57
CA ALA A 25 8.23 20.44 0.04
C ALA A 25 9.65 20.77 -0.42
N GLN A 26 10.50 19.75 -0.65
CA GLN A 26 11.90 19.94 -1.07
C GLN A 26 12.05 20.17 -2.57
N TYR A 27 11.30 19.45 -3.40
CA TYR A 27 11.55 19.37 -4.84
C TYR A 27 10.38 19.86 -5.71
N GLY A 28 9.22 20.09 -5.11
CA GLY A 28 7.99 20.49 -5.79
C GLY A 28 7.14 19.29 -6.23
N ARG A 29 5.84 19.56 -6.44
CA ARG A 29 4.84 18.53 -6.81
C ARG A 29 5.11 17.87 -8.16
N HIS A 30 5.66 18.62 -9.11
CA HIS A 30 5.86 18.18 -10.50
C HIS A 30 7.31 17.81 -10.80
N TYR A 31 8.08 17.44 -9.78
CA TYR A 31 9.45 17.01 -9.97
C TYR A 31 9.48 15.67 -10.71
N THR A 32 10.21 15.60 -11.82
CA THR A 32 10.46 14.38 -12.59
C THR A 32 11.81 13.80 -12.19
N LEU A 33 11.83 12.50 -11.90
CA LEU A 33 13.07 11.80 -11.56
C LEU A 33 13.94 11.66 -12.82
N LYS A 34 15.21 12.05 -12.74
CA LYS A 34 16.15 11.98 -13.88
C LYS A 34 17.35 11.10 -13.51
N PRO A 35 18.03 10.47 -14.49
CA PRO A 35 19.26 9.71 -14.22
C PRO A 35 20.36 10.53 -13.51
N GLY A 36 20.36 11.85 -13.67
CA GLY A 36 21.27 12.78 -12.98
C GLY A 36 20.72 13.38 -11.68
N SER A 37 19.54 12.96 -11.19
CA SER A 37 19.02 13.40 -9.89
C SER A 37 19.98 13.01 -8.77
N SER A 38 20.02 13.82 -7.70
CA SER A 38 20.93 13.59 -6.59
C SER A 38 20.65 12.26 -5.87
N ALA A 39 21.65 11.72 -5.19
CA ALA A 39 21.50 10.51 -4.38
C ALA A 39 20.42 10.66 -3.28
N GLU A 40 20.22 11.88 -2.77
CA GLU A 40 19.19 12.19 -1.78
C GLU A 40 17.77 12.03 -2.33
N VAL A 41 17.53 12.53 -3.56
CA VAL A 41 16.24 12.37 -4.26
C VAL A 41 15.95 10.89 -4.50
N TRP A 42 16.94 10.13 -5.01
CA TRP A 42 16.81 8.68 -5.20
C TRP A 42 16.57 7.94 -3.89
N SER A 43 17.23 8.34 -2.81
CA SER A 43 17.01 7.76 -1.47
C SER A 43 15.58 7.98 -1.00
N LEU A 44 15.03 9.18 -1.16
CA LEU A 44 13.66 9.49 -0.75
C LEU A 44 12.62 8.75 -1.60
N TYR A 45 12.85 8.68 -2.92
CA TYR A 45 12.04 7.86 -3.84
C TYR A 45 12.02 6.38 -3.43
N ASN A 46 13.19 5.80 -3.15
CA ASN A 46 13.30 4.40 -2.72
C ASN A 46 12.59 4.16 -1.38
N GLN A 47 12.68 5.10 -0.43
CA GLN A 47 11.94 5.00 0.82
C GLN A 47 10.42 5.00 0.60
N ILE A 48 9.92 5.86 -0.29
CA ILE A 48 8.51 5.92 -0.68
C ILE A 48 8.06 4.59 -1.32
N HIS A 49 8.85 4.07 -2.25
CA HIS A 49 8.57 2.78 -2.89
C HIS A 49 8.58 1.62 -1.89
N ASN A 50 9.55 1.60 -0.97
CA ASN A 50 9.64 0.58 0.08
C ASN A 50 8.44 0.59 1.03
N GLN A 51 7.87 1.75 1.35
CA GLN A 51 6.62 1.79 2.12
C GLN A 51 5.45 1.16 1.35
N GLN A 52 5.35 1.38 0.04
CA GLN A 52 4.32 0.74 -0.78
C GLN A 52 4.48 -0.79 -0.82
N ILE A 53 5.72 -1.29 -0.91
CA ILE A 53 6.02 -2.73 -0.83
C ILE A 53 5.60 -3.29 0.52
N ALA A 54 5.97 -2.62 1.62
CA ALA A 54 5.62 -3.07 2.97
C ALA A 54 4.10 -3.15 3.16
N ILE A 55 3.35 -2.14 2.68
CA ILE A 55 1.88 -2.16 2.69
C ILE A 55 1.37 -3.37 1.89
N ALA A 56 1.83 -3.55 0.65
CA ALA A 56 1.38 -4.64 -0.21
C ALA A 56 1.64 -6.04 0.39
N GLN A 57 2.75 -6.23 1.10
CA GLN A 57 3.10 -7.50 1.75
C GLN A 57 2.21 -7.84 2.96
N LEU A 58 1.56 -6.84 3.55
CA LEU A 58 0.64 -7.01 4.67
C LEU A 58 -0.80 -7.29 4.23
N LEU A 59 -1.15 -6.97 2.97
CA LEU A 59 -2.46 -7.26 2.41
C LEU A 59 -2.63 -8.76 2.13
N SER A 60 -3.88 -9.21 2.05
CA SER A 60 -4.19 -10.56 1.60
C SER A 60 -3.74 -10.78 0.15
N GLN A 61 -3.16 -11.96 -0.12
CA GLN A 61 -2.70 -12.33 -1.46
C GLN A 61 -3.77 -12.12 -2.53
N LYS A 62 -5.02 -12.51 -2.24
CA LYS A 62 -6.16 -12.35 -3.15
C LYS A 62 -6.40 -10.88 -3.53
N ALA A 63 -6.29 -9.96 -2.57
CA ALA A 63 -6.44 -8.52 -2.83
C ALA A 63 -5.30 -7.96 -3.70
N VAL A 64 -4.07 -8.47 -3.53
CA VAL A 64 -2.90 -8.10 -4.34
C VAL A 64 -2.98 -8.66 -5.76
N GLU A 65 -3.50 -9.87 -5.93
CA GLU A 65 -3.71 -10.50 -7.24
C GLU A 65 -4.82 -9.83 -8.05
N THR A 66 -5.85 -9.35 -7.35
CA THR A 66 -7.03 -8.72 -7.95
C THR A 66 -7.31 -7.35 -7.31
N PRO A 67 -6.41 -6.37 -7.51
CA PRO A 67 -6.60 -5.03 -6.99
C PRO A 67 -7.82 -4.38 -7.66
N HIS A 68 -8.57 -3.61 -6.91
CA HIS A 68 -9.70 -2.88 -7.45
C HIS A 68 -9.19 -1.68 -8.25
N ASP A 69 -9.46 -1.66 -9.55
CA ASP A 69 -9.14 -0.50 -10.39
C ASP A 69 -10.14 0.62 -10.10
N GLY A 70 -9.81 1.48 -9.14
CA GLY A 70 -10.59 2.66 -8.80
C GLY A 70 -10.52 3.78 -9.85
N GLY A 71 -9.92 3.54 -11.02
CA GLY A 71 -9.79 4.51 -12.11
C GLY A 71 -8.72 5.58 -11.87
N HIS A 72 -7.82 5.37 -10.89
CA HIS A 72 -6.73 6.30 -10.57
C HIS A 72 -5.37 5.60 -10.64
N ARG A 73 -4.94 5.35 -11.88
CA ARG A 73 -3.63 4.77 -12.21
C ARG A 73 -2.56 5.85 -12.25
N TRP A 74 -2.31 6.49 -11.12
CA TRP A 74 -1.39 7.62 -11.02
C TRP A 74 0.00 7.32 -11.60
N TRP A 75 0.45 6.07 -11.50
CA TRP A 75 1.73 5.59 -12.02
C TRP A 75 1.87 5.68 -13.55
N GLU A 76 0.77 5.85 -14.29
CA GLU A 76 0.82 6.07 -15.74
C GLU A 76 1.21 7.51 -16.09
N HIS A 77 1.16 8.43 -15.12
CA HIS A 77 1.36 9.87 -15.34
C HIS A 77 2.42 10.48 -14.44
N GLU A 78 2.71 9.86 -13.30
CA GLU A 78 3.64 10.35 -12.29
C GLU A 78 4.66 9.26 -11.96
N ASP A 79 5.94 9.65 -11.86
CA ASP A 79 7.01 8.72 -11.46
C ASP A 79 6.82 8.20 -10.02
N MET A 80 6.11 8.98 -9.19
CA MET A 80 6.01 8.77 -7.75
C MET A 80 4.63 9.16 -7.24
N ILE A 81 4.14 8.43 -6.24
CA ILE A 81 2.87 8.73 -5.59
C ILE A 81 2.89 10.13 -4.96
N ASP A 82 1.93 10.97 -5.37
CA ASP A 82 1.76 12.30 -4.80
C ASP A 82 1.12 12.26 -3.39
N LEU A 83 1.19 13.40 -2.68
CA LEU A 83 0.60 13.54 -1.35
C LEU A 83 -0.93 13.34 -1.34
N SER A 84 -1.62 13.65 -2.44
CA SER A 84 -3.07 13.50 -2.55
C SER A 84 -3.47 12.03 -2.55
N ASN A 85 -2.78 11.22 -3.36
CA ASN A 85 -2.93 9.78 -3.45
C ASN A 85 -2.52 9.09 -2.15
N ALA A 86 -1.43 9.53 -1.50
CA ALA A 86 -1.03 9.00 -0.19
C ALA A 86 -2.10 9.28 0.90
N LYS A 87 -2.78 10.44 0.85
CA LYS A 87 -3.90 10.75 1.75
C LYS A 87 -5.13 9.91 1.45
N ALA A 88 -5.46 9.69 0.17
CA ALA A 88 -6.54 8.80 -0.23
C ALA A 88 -6.28 7.37 0.27
N LEU A 89 -5.05 6.89 0.16
CA LEU A 89 -4.61 5.61 0.74
C LEU A 89 -4.86 5.56 2.25
N MET A 90 -4.48 6.62 2.99
CA MET A 90 -4.71 6.70 4.43
C MET A 90 -6.20 6.64 4.80
N GLN A 91 -7.08 7.27 4.01
CA GLN A 91 -8.52 7.18 4.22
C GLN A 91 -9.02 5.74 4.07
N GLN A 92 -8.56 5.02 3.04
CA GLN A 92 -8.92 3.61 2.84
C GLN A 92 -8.38 2.70 3.95
N VAL A 93 -7.18 2.98 4.45
CA VAL A 93 -6.61 2.23 5.58
C VAL A 93 -7.39 2.49 6.88
N THR A 94 -7.84 3.72 7.11
CA THR A 94 -8.71 4.03 8.26
C THR A 94 -10.03 3.27 8.17
N HIS A 95 -10.60 3.17 6.97
CA HIS A 95 -11.79 2.36 6.71
C HIS A 95 -11.52 0.87 6.97
N LEU A 96 -10.39 0.32 6.51
CA LEU A 96 -9.97 -1.05 6.78
C LEU A 96 -9.88 -1.34 8.28
N ILE A 97 -9.29 -0.43 9.08
CA ILE A 97 -9.22 -0.58 10.54
C ILE A 97 -10.62 -0.68 11.14
N ALA A 98 -11.53 0.22 10.78
CA ALA A 98 -12.89 0.22 11.30
C ALA A 98 -13.62 -1.09 10.95
N THR A 99 -13.46 -1.58 9.72
CA THR A 99 -14.07 -2.83 9.26
C THR A 99 -13.48 -4.05 9.96
N CYS A 100 -12.16 -4.10 10.18
CA CYS A 100 -11.51 -5.16 10.96
C CYS A 100 -11.99 -5.16 12.42
N ALA A 101 -12.02 -4.00 13.06
CA ALA A 101 -12.45 -3.87 14.46
C ALA A 101 -13.92 -4.27 14.64
N TYR A 102 -14.78 -3.85 13.71
CA TYR A 102 -16.19 -4.26 13.69
C TYR A 102 -16.32 -5.78 13.54
N PHE A 103 -15.62 -6.37 12.56
CA PHE A 103 -15.67 -7.81 12.30
C PHE A 103 -15.16 -8.65 13.47
N GLU A 104 -14.09 -8.21 14.15
CA GLU A 104 -13.56 -8.87 15.34
C GLU A 104 -14.53 -8.79 16.54
N ALA A 105 -15.27 -7.68 16.68
CA ALA A 105 -16.22 -7.50 17.77
C ALA A 105 -17.53 -8.30 17.58
N GLU A 106 -17.92 -8.58 16.33
CA GLU A 106 -19.21 -9.20 16.02
C GLU A 106 -19.26 -10.73 16.31
N THR A 107 -18.16 -11.36 16.73
CA THR A 107 -18.09 -12.79 17.11
C THR A 107 -18.66 -13.75 16.07
N HIS A 108 -18.29 -13.57 14.80
CA HIS A 108 -18.71 -14.51 13.74
C HIS A 108 -17.80 -15.73 13.65
N GLU A 109 -18.40 -16.91 13.46
CA GLU A 109 -17.73 -18.19 13.18
C GLU A 109 -17.01 -18.22 11.82
N THR A 110 -17.14 -17.17 11.01
CA THR A 110 -16.55 -17.07 9.68
C THR A 110 -15.16 -16.46 9.70
N ASP A 111 -14.20 -17.11 9.03
CA ASP A 111 -12.83 -16.62 8.88
C ASP A 111 -12.67 -15.49 7.83
N TRP A 112 -13.76 -15.05 7.20
CA TRP A 112 -13.72 -14.14 6.05
C TRP A 112 -14.78 -13.04 6.11
N SER A 113 -14.41 -11.85 5.61
CA SER A 113 -15.29 -10.69 5.45
C SER A 113 -15.11 -10.06 4.08
N TYR A 114 -16.21 -9.91 3.34
CA TYR A 114 -16.22 -9.22 2.05
C TYR A 114 -15.81 -7.76 2.18
N ALA A 115 -16.24 -7.08 3.25
CA ALA A 115 -15.92 -5.68 3.48
C ALA A 115 -14.42 -5.48 3.71
N ILE A 116 -13.76 -6.37 4.47
CA ILE A 116 -12.30 -6.35 4.64
C ILE A 116 -11.62 -6.54 3.28
N TYR A 117 -12.05 -7.54 2.51
CA TYR A 117 -11.48 -7.81 1.19
C TYR A 117 -11.63 -6.61 0.22
N CYS A 118 -12.78 -5.96 0.18
CA CYS A 118 -13.01 -4.77 -0.65
C CYS A 118 -12.07 -3.62 -0.24
N ALA A 119 -11.88 -3.39 1.05
CA ALA A 119 -10.97 -2.37 1.54
C ALA A 119 -9.51 -2.71 1.17
N GLU A 120 -9.07 -3.96 1.37
CA GLU A 120 -7.73 -4.41 0.96
C GLU A 120 -7.51 -4.27 -0.55
N SER A 121 -8.48 -4.68 -1.36
CA SER A 121 -8.41 -4.61 -2.83
C SER A 121 -8.36 -3.16 -3.32
N THR A 122 -9.08 -2.25 -2.66
CA THR A 122 -9.00 -0.80 -2.94
C THR A 122 -7.64 -0.22 -2.56
N ILE A 123 -7.10 -0.60 -1.40
CA ILE A 123 -5.75 -0.20 -0.98
C ILE A 123 -4.72 -0.70 -1.99
N ALA A 124 -4.79 -1.96 -2.41
CA ALA A 124 -3.90 -2.53 -3.42
C ALA A 124 -3.96 -1.76 -4.75
N GLY A 125 -5.16 -1.35 -5.18
CA GLY A 125 -5.37 -0.56 -6.39
C GLY A 125 -4.76 0.86 -6.37
N LEU A 126 -4.45 1.39 -5.18
CA LEU A 126 -3.79 2.69 -5.02
C LEU A 126 -2.26 2.60 -4.98
N LEU A 127 -1.69 1.39 -4.85
CA LEU A 127 -0.25 1.18 -4.79
C LEU A 127 0.35 1.05 -6.20
N HIS A 128 1.65 1.35 -6.33
CA HIS A 128 2.36 1.15 -7.58
C HIS A 128 2.41 -0.34 -7.97
N PRO A 129 2.17 -0.72 -9.25
CA PRO A 129 2.17 -2.12 -9.69
C PRO A 129 3.45 -2.89 -9.35
N ALA A 130 4.61 -2.24 -9.47
CA ALA A 130 5.89 -2.87 -9.09
C ALA A 130 5.95 -3.26 -7.61
N ALA A 131 5.32 -2.51 -6.70
CA ALA A 131 5.25 -2.88 -5.29
C ALA A 131 4.38 -4.13 -5.09
N LEU A 132 3.27 -4.23 -5.83
CA LEU A 132 2.41 -5.43 -5.83
C LEU A 132 3.16 -6.65 -6.37
N GLN A 133 3.94 -6.50 -7.44
CA GLN A 133 4.75 -7.59 -7.99
C GLN A 133 5.76 -8.14 -6.98
N VAL A 134 6.46 -7.26 -6.25
CA VAL A 134 7.38 -7.68 -5.20
C VAL A 134 6.65 -8.45 -4.08
N ALA A 135 5.46 -8.00 -3.68
CA ALA A 135 4.64 -8.71 -2.71
C ALA A 135 4.21 -10.10 -3.21
N LEU A 136 3.76 -10.22 -4.47
CA LEU A 136 3.37 -11.49 -5.09
C LEU A 136 4.52 -12.51 -5.11
N SER A 137 5.72 -12.09 -5.49
CA SER A 137 6.91 -12.94 -5.43
C SER A 137 7.19 -13.44 -4.00
N SER A 138 6.95 -12.60 -2.99
CA SER A 138 7.15 -12.98 -1.59
C SER A 138 6.14 -14.03 -1.11
N PHE A 139 4.91 -14.03 -1.63
CA PHE A 139 3.90 -15.05 -1.31
C PHE A 139 4.26 -16.41 -1.93
N GLN A 140 4.78 -16.43 -3.16
CA GLN A 140 5.22 -17.65 -3.84
C GLN A 140 6.35 -18.36 -3.07
N VAL A 141 7.38 -17.62 -2.66
CA VAL A 141 8.51 -18.18 -1.88
C VAL A 141 8.04 -18.76 -0.54
N LYS A 142 7.04 -18.15 0.10
CA LYS A 142 6.46 -18.70 1.34
C LYS A 142 5.73 -20.02 1.06
N SER A 143 4.94 -20.11 -0.01
CA SER A 143 4.22 -21.34 -0.36
C SER A 143 5.16 -22.53 -0.62
N GLU A 144 6.28 -22.32 -1.31
CA GLU A 144 7.26 -23.37 -1.61
C GLU A 144 7.94 -23.90 -0.34
N ARG A 145 8.21 -23.05 0.64
CA ARG A 145 8.84 -23.44 1.91
C ARG A 145 7.95 -24.30 2.82
N TYR A 146 6.63 -24.26 2.64
CA TYR A 146 5.69 -25.07 3.42
C TYR A 146 5.21 -26.32 2.69
N ALA A 147 5.64 -26.53 1.44
CA ALA A 147 5.25 -27.67 0.61
C ALA A 147 6.25 -28.85 0.65
N GLY A 148 7.34 -28.75 1.43
CA GLY A 148 8.35 -29.79 1.62
C GLY A 148 8.54 -30.14 3.10
#